data_AF-A0A7D9D4W5-F1
#
_entry.id   AF-A0A7D9D4W5-F1
#
_cell.length_a   1.000
_cell.length_b   1.000
_cell.length_c   1.000
_cell.angle_alpha   90.00
_cell.angle_beta   90.00
_cell.angle_gamma   90.00
#
_symmetry.space_group_name_H-M   'P 1'
#
loop_
_entity.id
_entity.type
_entity.pdbx_description
1 polymer ?
#
loop_
_entity_poly.entity_id
_entity_poly.type
_entity_poly.pdbx_seq_one_letter_code
_entity_poly.pdbx_strand_id
1 'polypeptide(L)'
;MAHKAVLVFVIFTITREACAIFSLLRPDGGSRRSGKNVLRPGTRIKCENEGEEISLPFPLRLRCTKCTCEGSVVECKRKECPTMEHCTGIVVQKPNTCCQECQEGGHCLYQDIEYKDGDTWLGHNCMKCSCNKGVKRCERQVCEKHLQCPQGMKRGLKPGACCETCVEETGMCTSFGDPHYQTFDNRMYNFQGKCKYIFAKDCATNNFTIQVRNEGRHSRTFSWTKSVFLHYNGIEVALLQNLRVKVNGALVSLPYYKQSDLYIAENGYLTTVTTGIGVQVIWDGDSYTEVHVPKRYQNKTCGFCGNFNGDPDDDFKTPDGEVKVSTREFANAYKQDETVVLLGSNVKDLVSIGQARTSTNRDKATINDSTECCKIKITAIVNANYRGT
;
A
#
# COMPACT_ATOMS: atom_id res chain seq x y z
N MET A 1 4.82 51.09 31.04
CA MET A 1 4.36 49.78 31.58
C MET A 1 4.28 48.83 30.40
N ALA A 2 5.37 48.13 30.05
CA ALA A 2 5.88 46.89 30.64
C ALA A 2 5.12 45.64 30.14
N HIS A 3 5.90 44.65 29.65
CA HIS A 3 5.59 43.31 29.10
C HIS A 3 5.24 43.28 27.60
N LYS A 4 6.14 43.01 26.64
CA LYS A 4 7.15 41.94 26.38
C LYS A 4 6.59 40.51 26.24
N ALA A 5 6.60 39.99 25.01
CA ALA A 5 7.08 38.66 24.57
C ALA A 5 6.95 38.60 23.03
N VAL A 6 7.95 39.04 22.24
CA VAL A 6 9.10 38.27 21.73
C VAL A 6 8.67 37.05 20.89
N LEU A 7 8.51 37.26 19.58
CA LEU A 7 8.51 36.18 18.58
C LEU A 7 9.91 36.11 17.97
N VAL A 8 10.64 35.06 18.31
CA VAL A 8 12.00 34.78 17.83
C VAL A 8 11.90 34.23 16.40
N PHE A 9 12.47 34.97 15.44
CA PHE A 9 12.83 34.42 14.13
C PHE A 9 14.13 33.62 14.30
N VAL A 10 14.06 32.30 14.20
CA VAL A 10 15.25 31.46 14.03
C VAL A 10 15.49 31.28 12.54
N ILE A 11 16.46 32.02 12.04
CA ILE A 11 17.06 31.87 10.71
C ILE A 11 18.00 30.66 10.80
N PHE A 12 17.69 29.57 10.09
CA PHE A 12 18.65 28.48 9.90
C PHE A 12 19.64 28.85 8.80
N THR A 13 20.81 29.32 9.21
CA THR A 13 22.03 29.36 8.39
C THR A 13 22.60 27.95 8.27
N ILE A 14 22.73 27.46 7.04
CA ILE A 14 23.40 26.21 6.71
C ILE A 14 24.92 26.47 6.74
N THR A 15 25.59 25.98 7.78
CA THR A 15 27.06 25.85 7.81
C THR A 15 27.41 24.37 7.87
N ARG A 16 28.07 23.88 6.82
CA ARG A 16 28.66 22.54 6.70
C ARG A 16 29.90 22.43 7.59
N GLU A 17 29.91 21.48 8.53
CA GLU A 17 31.13 20.80 8.99
C GLU A 17 30.82 19.38 9.49
N ALA A 18 31.54 18.39 8.94
CA ALA A 18 32.15 17.25 9.65
C ALA A 18 32.50 16.13 8.66
N CYS A 19 33.70 16.19 8.07
CA CYS A 19 34.44 15.00 7.66
C CYS A 19 35.92 15.36 7.51
N ALA A 20 36.70 15.12 8.55
CA ALA A 20 38.15 15.19 8.49
C ALA A 20 38.74 14.00 9.24
N ILE A 21 38.95 12.90 8.53
CA ILE A 21 39.85 11.81 8.96
C ILE A 21 40.67 11.36 7.73
N PHE A 22 41.96 11.66 7.82
CA PHE A 22 43.13 10.93 7.32
C PHE A 22 43.20 10.50 5.84
N SER A 23 44.05 11.21 5.09
CA SER A 23 44.92 10.59 4.10
C SER A 23 46.13 11.46 3.80
N LEU A 24 47.29 10.79 3.62
CA LEU A 24 48.56 11.25 3.06
C LEU A 24 49.66 11.68 4.06
N LEU A 25 50.37 10.67 4.56
CA LEU A 25 51.81 10.79 4.85
C LEU A 25 52.59 10.40 3.58
N ARG A 26 53.47 11.28 3.10
CA ARG A 26 54.77 10.88 2.53
C ARG A 26 55.89 11.62 3.26
N PRO A 27 57.07 10.99 3.36
CA PRO A 27 58.04 11.29 4.39
C PRO A 27 59.08 12.28 3.89
N ASP A 28 59.53 13.16 4.79
CA ASP A 28 60.83 13.82 4.63
C ASP A 28 61.75 13.48 5.80
N GLY A 29 63.02 13.34 5.45
CA GLY A 29 64.02 12.58 6.18
C GLY A 29 64.44 13.19 7.51
N GLY A 30 64.81 12.29 8.42
CA GLY A 30 65.28 12.66 9.77
C GLY A 30 65.86 11.45 10.49
N SER A 31 67.02 11.00 10.04
CA SER A 31 67.82 9.93 10.64
C SER A 31 68.03 10.11 12.15
N ARG A 32 67.55 9.15 12.95
CA ARG A 32 68.21 8.74 14.20
C ARG A 32 68.11 7.22 14.35
N ARG A 33 69.27 6.58 14.27
CA ARG A 33 69.49 5.16 14.55
C ARG A 33 69.01 4.84 15.98
N SER A 34 68.11 3.88 16.10
CA SER A 34 68.02 3.01 17.28
C SER A 34 67.65 1.61 16.80
N GLY A 35 68.51 0.64 17.12
CA GLY A 35 68.45 -0.72 16.59
C GLY A 35 67.14 -1.41 16.89
N LYS A 36 66.39 -1.79 15.85
CA LYS A 36 65.25 -2.68 16.00
C LYS A 36 65.77 -4.10 16.15
N ASN A 37 65.65 -4.64 17.37
CA ASN A 37 65.83 -6.06 17.65
C ASN A 37 64.79 -6.86 16.84
N VAL A 38 65.23 -7.41 15.71
CA VAL A 38 64.46 -8.39 14.95
C VAL A 38 64.54 -9.71 15.72
N LEU A 39 63.48 -10.02 16.49
CA LEU A 39 63.32 -11.31 17.16
C LEU A 39 63.29 -12.40 16.08
N ARG A 40 64.33 -13.25 16.04
CA ARG A 40 64.42 -14.41 15.14
C ARG A 40 63.60 -15.58 15.72
N PRO A 41 63.03 -16.48 14.91
CA PRO A 41 62.41 -17.71 15.39
C PRO A 41 63.37 -18.45 16.34
N GLY A 42 62.89 -18.82 17.53
CA GLY A 42 63.71 -19.45 18.58
C GLY A 42 64.38 -18.50 19.59
N THR A 43 64.19 -17.19 19.48
CA THR A 43 64.71 -16.22 20.48
C THR A 43 63.92 -16.33 21.79
N ARG A 44 64.59 -16.59 22.92
CA ARG A 44 63.97 -16.57 24.26
C ARG A 44 63.82 -15.12 24.72
N ILE A 45 62.60 -14.70 24.99
CA ILE A 45 62.30 -13.38 25.56
C ILE A 45 62.39 -13.51 27.08
N LYS A 46 63.16 -12.64 27.72
CA LYS A 46 63.28 -12.60 29.19
C LYS A 46 62.13 -11.78 29.77
N CYS A 47 61.67 -12.17 30.95
CA CYS A 47 60.64 -11.47 31.71
C CYS A 47 61.02 -11.47 33.20
N GLU A 48 60.54 -10.48 33.94
CA GLU A 48 60.94 -10.23 35.35
C GLU A 48 59.84 -10.61 36.35
N ASN A 49 58.57 -10.46 35.98
CA ASN A 49 57.45 -10.76 36.85
C ASN A 49 56.85 -12.13 36.49
N GLU A 50 57.09 -13.12 37.34
CA GLU A 50 56.51 -14.46 37.19
C GLU A 50 54.97 -14.39 37.16
N GLY A 51 54.36 -15.10 36.20
CA GLY A 51 52.91 -15.14 36.01
C GLY A 51 52.31 -13.94 35.27
N GLU A 52 53.09 -12.91 34.90
CA GLU A 52 52.59 -11.77 34.13
C GLU A 52 52.18 -12.19 32.71
N GLU A 53 51.01 -11.71 32.25
CA GLU A 53 50.56 -11.89 30.88
C GLU A 53 51.23 -10.88 29.95
N ILE A 54 52.12 -11.38 29.09
CA ILE A 54 52.94 -10.56 28.20
C ILE A 54 52.21 -10.33 26.88
N SER A 55 51.84 -9.07 26.62
CA SER A 55 51.29 -8.66 25.32
C SER A 55 52.41 -8.51 24.28
N LEU A 56 52.45 -9.40 23.29
CA LEU A 56 53.44 -9.33 22.22
C LEU A 56 53.26 -8.09 21.33
N PRO A 57 54.36 -7.41 20.91
CA PRO A 57 54.32 -6.28 20.00
C PRO A 57 53.87 -6.71 18.59
N PHE A 58 53.24 -5.78 17.85
CA PHE A 58 52.87 -6.01 16.45
C PHE A 58 54.14 -6.29 15.61
N PRO A 59 54.17 -7.32 14.73
CA PRO A 59 53.05 -8.10 14.19
C PRO A 59 52.80 -9.45 14.90
N LEU A 60 53.47 -9.76 16.01
CA LEU A 60 53.41 -11.06 16.68
C LEU A 60 52.14 -11.27 17.54
N ARG A 61 51.22 -10.28 17.54
CA ARG A 61 49.96 -10.35 18.27
C ARG A 61 49.00 -11.33 17.58
N LEU A 62 49.06 -12.59 18.01
CA LEU A 62 48.18 -13.66 17.55
C LEU A 62 46.94 -13.75 18.43
N ARG A 63 45.73 -13.71 17.82
CA ARG A 63 44.42 -13.70 18.53
C ARG A 63 44.18 -14.90 19.46
N CYS A 64 44.92 -15.99 19.29
CA CYS A 64 44.80 -17.23 20.05
C CYS A 64 46.05 -17.61 20.83
N THR A 65 46.97 -16.67 21.03
CA THR A 65 48.21 -16.93 21.75
C THR A 65 48.21 -16.13 23.04
N LYS A 66 48.30 -16.83 24.16
CA LYS A 66 48.53 -16.24 25.48
C LYS A 66 49.96 -16.51 25.88
N CYS A 67 50.69 -15.45 26.23
CA CYS A 67 52.07 -15.55 26.66
C CYS A 67 52.19 -15.18 28.13
N THR A 68 52.84 -16.04 28.91
CA THR A 68 53.06 -15.85 30.35
C THR A 68 54.54 -15.94 30.66
N CYS A 69 54.98 -15.18 31.66
CA CYS A 69 56.31 -15.34 32.21
C CYS A 69 56.36 -16.62 33.06
N GLU A 70 57.14 -17.60 32.63
CA GLU A 70 57.38 -18.85 33.36
C GLU A 70 58.91 -19.07 33.44
N GLY A 71 59.48 -19.00 34.64
CA GLY A 71 60.91 -19.25 34.86
C GLY A 71 61.83 -18.23 34.17
N SER A 72 61.49 -16.94 34.28
CA SER A 72 62.20 -15.79 33.69
C SER A 72 62.25 -15.80 32.15
N VAL A 73 61.41 -16.63 31.52
CA VAL A 73 61.26 -16.72 30.07
C VAL A 73 59.79 -16.58 29.69
N VAL A 74 59.51 -15.88 28.60
CA VAL A 74 58.15 -15.78 28.05
C VAL A 74 57.80 -17.09 27.35
N GLU A 75 56.84 -17.81 27.91
CA GLU A 75 56.21 -18.97 27.28
C GLU A 75 54.90 -18.57 26.63
N CYS A 76 54.73 -18.92 25.36
CA CYS A 76 53.51 -18.64 24.60
C CYS A 76 52.76 -19.93 24.30
N LYS A 77 51.56 -20.07 24.87
CA LYS A 77 50.66 -21.19 24.63
C LYS A 77 49.59 -20.75 23.63
N ARG A 78 49.39 -21.55 22.59
CA ARG A 78 48.34 -21.31 21.59
C ARG A 78 47.10 -22.10 21.98
N LYS A 79 45.96 -21.42 22.08
CA LYS A 79 44.66 -22.05 22.26
C LYS A 79 44.24 -22.69 20.93
N GLU A 80 43.96 -23.98 20.96
CA GLU A 80 43.29 -24.68 19.86
C GLU A 80 41.79 -24.37 19.91
N CYS A 81 41.21 -24.06 18.74
CA CYS A 81 39.79 -23.80 18.63
C CYS A 81 39.03 -25.06 18.19
N PRO A 82 37.83 -25.30 18.74
CA PRO A 82 37.00 -26.43 18.33
C PRO A 82 36.62 -26.33 16.84
N THR A 83 36.38 -27.48 16.21
CA THR A 83 35.93 -27.55 14.81
C THR A 83 34.44 -27.15 14.71
N MET A 84 34.07 -26.46 13.63
CA MET A 84 32.71 -25.95 13.43
C MET A 84 31.84 -26.83 12.53
N GLU A 85 32.28 -28.06 12.25
CA GLU A 85 31.65 -28.98 11.28
C GLU A 85 30.22 -29.39 11.67
N HIS A 86 29.85 -29.26 12.95
CA HIS A 86 28.53 -29.62 13.48
C HIS A 86 27.71 -28.41 13.98
N CYS A 87 28.10 -27.19 13.63
CA CYS A 87 27.34 -26.01 14.03
C CYS A 87 26.00 -25.95 13.29
N THR A 88 24.90 -26.05 14.04
CA THR A 88 23.53 -25.93 13.53
C THR A 88 23.03 -24.48 13.48
N GLY A 89 23.81 -23.53 14.00
CA GLY A 89 23.48 -22.11 14.09
C GLY A 89 24.45 -21.19 13.31
N ILE A 90 24.61 -19.95 13.77
CA ILE A 90 25.49 -18.95 13.13
C ILE A 90 26.88 -19.01 13.76
N VAL A 91 27.93 -19.02 12.93
CA VAL A 91 29.32 -18.89 13.37
C VAL A 91 29.65 -17.41 13.57
N VAL A 92 29.82 -16.98 14.82
CA VAL A 92 30.08 -15.58 15.17
C VAL A 92 31.50 -15.41 15.71
N GLN A 93 32.21 -14.39 15.24
CA GLN A 93 33.49 -13.95 15.80
C GLN A 93 33.30 -12.65 16.57
N LYS A 94 33.31 -12.72 17.91
CA LYS A 94 33.23 -11.52 18.76
C LYS A 94 34.54 -10.74 18.74
N PRO A 95 34.54 -9.39 18.81
CA PRO A 95 35.76 -8.60 18.94
C PRO A 95 36.61 -9.06 20.12
N ASN A 96 37.94 -9.14 19.95
CA ASN A 96 38.92 -9.57 20.96
C ASN A 96 38.75 -11.00 21.53
N THR A 97 37.97 -11.87 20.88
CA THR A 97 37.90 -13.30 21.25
C THR A 97 38.80 -14.15 20.36
N CYS A 98 39.34 -15.25 20.90
CA CYS A 98 40.19 -16.18 20.15
C CYS A 98 39.38 -17.07 19.20
N CYS A 99 38.36 -17.77 19.71
CA CYS A 99 37.61 -18.76 18.95
C CYS A 99 36.24 -18.23 18.50
N GLN A 100 35.77 -18.75 17.37
CA GLN A 100 34.41 -18.54 16.90
C GLN A 100 33.43 -19.32 17.79
N GLU A 101 32.23 -18.78 17.98
CA GLU A 101 31.16 -19.41 18.75
C GLU A 101 30.00 -19.78 17.84
N CYS A 102 29.36 -20.93 18.09
CA CYS A 102 28.14 -21.34 17.40
C CYS A 102 26.93 -20.84 18.19
N GLN A 103 26.10 -19.99 17.58
CA GLN A 103 24.89 -19.45 18.20
C GLN A 103 23.66 -20.15 17.65
N GLU A 104 22.96 -20.94 18.47
CA GLU A 104 21.72 -21.64 18.10
C GLU A 104 20.57 -20.65 17.82
N GLY A 105 19.79 -20.91 16.78
CA GLY A 105 18.63 -20.07 16.41
C GLY A 105 18.95 -18.99 15.38
N GLY A 106 19.20 -19.39 14.13
CA GLY A 106 19.39 -18.44 13.04
C GLY A 106 18.05 -17.94 12.49
N HIS A 107 17.65 -16.75 12.91
CA HIS A 107 16.56 -15.99 12.30
C HIS A 107 17.11 -15.11 11.16
N CYS A 108 16.30 -14.83 10.16
CA CYS A 108 16.63 -13.93 9.06
C CYS A 108 15.81 -12.65 9.17
N LEU A 109 16.46 -11.51 8.95
CA LEU A 109 15.80 -10.21 8.85
C LEU A 109 15.61 -9.81 7.38
N TYR A 110 14.37 -9.49 7.01
CA TYR A 110 14.05 -8.95 5.69
C TYR A 110 12.97 -7.88 5.83
N GLN A 111 13.32 -6.63 5.49
CA GLN A 111 12.43 -5.45 5.59
C GLN A 111 11.77 -5.29 6.96
N ASP A 112 12.60 -5.38 8.00
CA ASP A 112 12.18 -5.26 9.40
C ASP A 112 11.20 -6.36 9.87
N ILE A 113 11.00 -7.40 9.07
CA ILE A 113 10.28 -8.62 9.45
C ILE A 113 11.31 -9.71 9.78
N GLU A 114 11.09 -10.36 10.92
CA GLU A 114 11.88 -11.50 11.38
C GLU A 114 11.28 -12.81 10.88
N TYR A 115 12.10 -13.62 10.22
CA TYR A 115 11.77 -14.94 9.68
C TYR A 115 12.54 -16.01 10.45
N LYS A 116 11.85 -17.07 10.83
CA LYS A 116 12.42 -18.23 11.54
C LYS A 116 13.17 -19.14 10.58
N ASP A 117 14.00 -20.01 11.13
CA ASP A 117 14.63 -21.08 10.36
C ASP A 117 13.56 -21.96 9.66
N GLY A 118 13.76 -22.21 8.37
CA GLY A 118 12.82 -22.93 7.51
C GLY A 118 11.74 -22.05 6.86
N ASP A 119 11.58 -20.79 7.26
CA ASP A 119 10.56 -19.91 6.66
C ASP A 119 10.87 -19.64 5.19
N THR A 120 9.80 -19.57 4.40
CA THR A 120 9.86 -19.14 2.99
C THR A 120 8.87 -18.00 2.75
N TRP A 121 9.29 -17.00 1.98
CA TRP A 121 8.45 -15.83 1.68
C TRP A 121 8.71 -15.31 0.28
N LEU A 122 7.75 -14.53 -0.22
CA LEU A 122 7.90 -13.79 -1.46
C LEU A 122 8.38 -12.37 -1.11
N GLY A 123 9.61 -12.06 -1.47
CA GLY A 123 10.17 -10.72 -1.39
C GLY A 123 9.83 -9.86 -2.61
N HIS A 124 10.35 -8.63 -2.61
CA HIS A 124 10.18 -7.70 -3.74
C HIS A 124 10.73 -8.25 -5.05
N ASN A 125 10.16 -7.77 -6.16
CA ASN A 125 10.57 -8.12 -7.52
C ASN A 125 10.57 -9.64 -7.79
N CYS A 126 9.60 -10.35 -7.18
CA CYS A 126 9.40 -11.77 -7.38
C CYS A 126 10.58 -12.64 -6.95
N MET A 127 11.22 -12.26 -5.84
CA MET A 127 12.27 -13.05 -5.21
C MET A 127 11.65 -13.98 -4.19
N LYS A 128 11.65 -15.29 -4.46
CA LYS A 128 11.30 -16.28 -3.45
C LYS A 128 12.51 -16.45 -2.53
N CYS A 129 12.32 -16.11 -1.26
CA CYS A 129 13.36 -16.17 -0.24
C CYS A 129 13.10 -17.31 0.73
N SER A 130 14.17 -17.87 1.29
CA SER A 130 14.14 -18.82 2.39
C SER A 130 15.16 -18.45 3.45
N CYS A 131 14.84 -18.73 4.71
CA CYS A 131 15.76 -18.63 5.83
C CYS A 131 16.25 -20.02 6.20
N ASN A 132 17.57 -20.23 6.13
CA ASN A 132 18.19 -21.47 6.56
C ASN A 132 19.30 -21.12 7.55
N LYS A 133 19.07 -21.42 8.84
CA LYS A 133 20.00 -21.21 9.95
C LYS A 133 20.57 -19.79 9.97
N GLY A 134 19.71 -18.79 9.74
CA GLY A 134 20.07 -17.37 9.72
C GLY A 134 20.65 -16.87 8.40
N VAL A 135 20.79 -17.75 7.40
CA VAL A 135 21.21 -17.39 6.05
C VAL A 135 19.98 -17.21 5.16
N LYS A 136 19.73 -15.97 4.73
CA LYS A 136 18.72 -15.64 3.73
C LYS A 136 19.22 -16.02 2.34
N ARG A 137 18.53 -16.95 1.67
CA ARG A 137 18.74 -17.26 0.25
C ARG A 137 17.52 -16.83 -0.54
N CYS A 138 17.71 -15.98 -1.54
CA CYS A 138 16.64 -15.53 -2.41
C CYS A 138 16.95 -15.87 -3.86
N GLU A 139 15.97 -16.41 -4.55
CA GLU A 139 16.04 -16.74 -5.97
C GLU A 139 14.85 -16.12 -6.70
N ARG A 140 15.04 -15.77 -7.97
CA ARG A 140 13.93 -15.26 -8.77
C ARG A 140 12.94 -16.41 -8.99
N GLN A 141 11.67 -16.17 -8.64
CA GLN A 141 10.60 -17.12 -8.89
C GLN A 141 10.50 -17.39 -10.39
N VAL A 142 10.58 -18.67 -10.76
CA VAL A 142 10.38 -19.12 -12.14
C VAL A 142 8.90 -19.44 -12.33
N CYS A 143 8.29 -18.81 -13.33
CA CYS A 143 6.90 -19.05 -13.68
C CYS A 143 6.74 -20.18 -14.69
N GLU A 144 5.61 -20.88 -14.61
CA GLU A 144 5.24 -21.90 -15.58
C GLU A 144 4.99 -21.26 -16.95
N LYS A 145 5.71 -21.75 -17.98
CA LYS A 145 5.60 -21.20 -19.34
C LYS A 145 4.31 -21.63 -20.05
N HIS A 146 3.82 -22.83 -19.73
CA HIS A 146 2.70 -23.48 -20.40
C HIS A 146 1.53 -23.69 -19.45
N LEU A 147 0.95 -22.59 -18.97
CA LEU A 147 -0.27 -22.64 -18.19
C LEU A 147 -1.49 -22.76 -19.12
N GLN A 148 -2.18 -23.91 -19.07
CA GLN A 148 -3.46 -24.13 -19.74
C GLN A 148 -4.60 -23.94 -18.74
N CYS A 149 -5.54 -23.05 -19.04
CA CYS A 149 -6.66 -22.77 -18.16
C CYS A 149 -7.92 -23.51 -18.59
N PRO A 150 -8.73 -23.98 -17.63
CA PRO A 150 -10.03 -24.58 -17.92
C PRO A 150 -10.97 -23.57 -18.56
N GLN A 151 -12.04 -24.05 -19.20
CA GLN A 151 -13.04 -23.20 -19.84
C GLN A 151 -13.63 -22.17 -18.85
N GLY A 152 -13.71 -20.91 -19.27
CA GLY A 152 -14.18 -19.78 -18.43
C GLY A 152 -13.11 -19.14 -17.54
N MET A 153 -11.87 -19.63 -17.62
CA MET A 153 -10.70 -19.00 -17.00
C MET A 153 -9.69 -18.57 -18.06
N LYS A 154 -9.00 -17.47 -17.77
CA LYS A 154 -7.88 -16.98 -18.57
C LYS A 154 -6.61 -16.92 -17.73
N ARG A 155 -5.47 -16.86 -18.40
CA ARG A 155 -4.20 -16.53 -17.73
C ARG A 155 -4.29 -15.10 -17.20
N GLY A 156 -3.91 -14.90 -15.95
CA GLY A 156 -3.86 -13.58 -15.34
C GLY A 156 -3.14 -13.56 -14.01
N LEU A 157 -2.68 -12.37 -13.63
CA LEU A 157 -1.96 -12.16 -12.39
C LEU A 157 -2.95 -11.90 -11.25
N LYS A 158 -2.86 -12.66 -10.16
CA LYS A 158 -3.59 -12.33 -8.93
C LYS A 158 -2.86 -11.19 -8.19
N PRO A 159 -3.57 -10.33 -7.45
CA PRO A 159 -2.91 -9.31 -6.61
C PRO A 159 -1.87 -9.93 -5.69
N GLY A 160 -0.64 -9.39 -5.70
CA GLY A 160 0.49 -9.91 -4.92
C GLY A 160 1.14 -11.19 -5.46
N ALA A 161 0.63 -11.78 -6.54
CA ALA A 161 1.26 -12.91 -7.20
C ALA A 161 2.33 -12.46 -8.20
N CYS A 162 3.33 -13.31 -8.39
CA CYS A 162 4.43 -13.08 -9.34
C CYS A 162 4.29 -13.82 -10.65
N CYS A 163 3.51 -14.90 -10.65
CA CYS A 163 3.26 -15.70 -11.83
C CYS A 163 1.79 -15.65 -12.18
N GLU A 164 1.51 -15.63 -13.48
CA GLU A 164 0.16 -15.81 -13.97
C GLU A 164 -0.40 -17.13 -13.45
N THR A 165 -1.68 -17.10 -13.09
CA THR A 165 -2.47 -18.26 -12.71
C THR A 165 -3.75 -18.25 -13.52
N CYS A 166 -4.52 -19.33 -13.46
CA CYS A 166 -5.86 -19.30 -14.03
C CYS A 166 -6.76 -18.47 -13.14
N VAL A 167 -7.23 -17.35 -13.70
CA VAL A 167 -8.16 -16.43 -13.08
C VAL A 167 -9.48 -16.46 -13.85
N GLU A 168 -10.57 -16.17 -13.15
CA GLU A 168 -11.87 -16.05 -13.80
C GLU A 168 -11.81 -14.92 -14.84
N GLU A 169 -12.43 -15.15 -16.00
CA GLU A 169 -12.61 -14.06 -16.97
C GLU A 169 -13.46 -12.95 -16.34
N THR A 170 -13.16 -11.70 -16.71
CA THR A 170 -13.88 -10.53 -16.21
C THR A 170 -14.37 -9.69 -17.39
N GLY A 171 -15.57 -9.14 -17.27
CA GLY A 171 -16.05 -8.03 -18.11
C GLY A 171 -15.47 -6.72 -17.58
N MET A 172 -15.14 -5.80 -18.48
CA MET A 172 -14.57 -4.48 -18.15
C MET A 172 -15.58 -3.40 -18.55
N CYS A 173 -15.85 -2.46 -17.66
CA CYS A 173 -16.65 -1.27 -17.94
C CYS A 173 -15.90 -0.03 -17.44
N THR A 174 -15.97 1.07 -18.18
CA THR A 174 -15.19 2.28 -17.89
C THR A 174 -16.02 3.55 -17.97
N SER A 175 -15.64 4.54 -17.17
CA SER A 175 -16.09 5.93 -17.28
C SER A 175 -14.85 6.83 -17.34
N PHE A 176 -14.77 7.70 -18.34
CA PHE A 176 -13.59 8.55 -18.58
C PHE A 176 -13.94 9.87 -19.26
N GLY A 177 -13.09 10.89 -19.11
CA GLY A 177 -13.29 12.18 -19.75
C GLY A 177 -14.52 12.93 -19.22
N ASP A 178 -15.32 13.49 -20.12
CA ASP A 178 -16.53 14.26 -19.82
C ASP A 178 -17.81 13.47 -20.13
N PRO A 179 -18.33 12.74 -19.15
CA PRO A 179 -18.05 11.33 -19.06
C PRO A 179 -18.53 10.54 -20.31
N HIS A 180 -17.59 9.85 -20.93
CA HIS A 180 -17.78 8.76 -21.87
C HIS A 180 -17.84 7.44 -21.12
N TYR A 181 -18.73 6.56 -21.55
CA TYR A 181 -18.95 5.24 -20.95
C TYR A 181 -18.69 4.13 -21.95
N GLN A 182 -18.09 3.04 -21.47
CA GLN A 182 -18.01 1.76 -22.18
C GLN A 182 -18.65 0.69 -21.30
N THR A 183 -19.65 -0.01 -21.82
CA THR A 183 -20.32 -1.13 -21.12
C THR A 183 -19.46 -2.39 -21.11
N PHE A 184 -19.91 -3.42 -20.37
CA PHE A 184 -19.25 -4.74 -20.38
C PHE A 184 -19.24 -5.40 -21.76
N ASP A 185 -20.22 -5.08 -22.61
CA ASP A 185 -20.37 -5.62 -23.97
C ASP A 185 -19.80 -4.68 -25.04
N ASN A 186 -18.99 -3.70 -24.61
CA ASN A 186 -18.24 -2.74 -25.44
C ASN A 186 -19.09 -1.67 -26.15
N ARG A 187 -20.34 -1.45 -25.73
CA ARG A 187 -21.13 -0.31 -26.21
C ARG A 187 -20.56 0.99 -25.66
N MET A 188 -20.25 1.92 -26.57
CA MET A 188 -19.80 3.27 -26.23
C MET A 188 -20.98 4.25 -26.20
N TYR A 189 -21.06 5.10 -25.17
CA TYR A 189 -22.05 6.18 -25.13
C TYR A 189 -21.64 7.36 -24.24
N ASN A 190 -22.33 8.49 -24.40
CA ASN A 190 -22.04 9.74 -23.69
C ASN A 190 -23.26 10.16 -22.87
N PHE A 191 -23.05 10.60 -21.63
CA PHE A 191 -24.15 11.08 -20.80
C PHE A 191 -23.70 12.15 -19.79
N GLN A 192 -24.27 13.35 -19.88
CA GLN A 192 -23.86 14.52 -19.09
C GLN A 192 -24.69 14.74 -17.81
N GLY A 193 -25.22 13.67 -17.21
CA GLY A 193 -26.05 13.77 -16.00
C GLY A 193 -25.24 14.10 -14.74
N LYS A 194 -25.75 15.00 -13.88
CA LYS A 194 -25.05 15.54 -12.71
C LYS A 194 -25.58 15.02 -11.37
N CYS A 195 -25.82 13.72 -11.30
CA CYS A 195 -26.35 13.05 -10.11
C CYS A 195 -25.52 11.83 -9.72
N LYS A 196 -26.02 11.12 -8.72
CA LYS A 196 -25.57 9.77 -8.38
C LYS A 196 -26.32 8.76 -9.25
N TYR A 197 -25.61 7.83 -9.86
CA TYR A 197 -26.18 6.81 -10.74
C TYR A 197 -25.65 5.42 -10.36
N ILE A 198 -26.46 4.39 -10.65
CA ILE A 198 -25.97 3.00 -10.61
C ILE A 198 -25.03 2.78 -11.78
N PHE A 199 -23.76 2.53 -11.48
CA PHE A 199 -22.75 2.25 -12.50
C PHE A 199 -22.81 0.79 -12.92
N ALA A 200 -22.62 -0.11 -11.96
CA ALA A 200 -22.82 -1.55 -12.14
C ALA A 200 -23.39 -2.15 -10.86
N LYS A 201 -24.36 -3.04 -10.97
CA LYS A 201 -25.00 -3.71 -9.85
C LYS A 201 -25.26 -5.17 -10.20
N ASP A 202 -25.10 -6.06 -9.22
CA ASP A 202 -25.67 -7.41 -9.31
C ASP A 202 -27.19 -7.34 -9.07
N CYS A 203 -27.96 -7.47 -10.14
CA CYS A 203 -29.41 -7.34 -10.13
C CYS A 203 -30.13 -8.68 -9.93
N ALA A 204 -29.39 -9.80 -9.86
CA ALA A 204 -29.91 -11.10 -9.50
C ALA A 204 -29.89 -11.34 -7.98
N THR A 205 -28.75 -11.09 -7.33
CA THR A 205 -28.55 -11.43 -5.91
C THR A 205 -28.18 -10.24 -5.02
N ASN A 206 -27.99 -9.03 -5.57
CA ASN A 206 -27.57 -7.84 -4.84
C ASN A 206 -26.25 -8.00 -4.05
N ASN A 207 -25.31 -8.82 -4.52
CA ASN A 207 -24.02 -9.03 -3.85
C ASN A 207 -23.13 -7.78 -3.86
N PHE A 208 -23.24 -6.94 -4.90
CA PHE A 208 -22.51 -5.68 -4.98
C PHE A 208 -23.34 -4.60 -5.65
N THR A 209 -23.04 -3.34 -5.33
CA THR A 209 -23.53 -2.16 -6.04
C THR A 209 -22.42 -1.13 -6.16
N ILE A 210 -22.10 -0.72 -7.38
CA ILE A 210 -21.14 0.34 -7.70
C ILE A 210 -21.91 1.54 -8.19
N GLN A 211 -21.62 2.71 -7.62
CA GLN A 211 -22.30 3.96 -7.94
C GLN A 211 -21.27 5.02 -8.32
N VAL A 212 -21.59 5.83 -9.33
CA VAL A 212 -20.78 7.00 -9.71
C VAL A 212 -21.53 8.27 -9.36
N ARG A 213 -20.83 9.25 -8.80
CA ARG A 213 -21.36 10.61 -8.61
C ARG A 213 -20.73 11.52 -9.63
N ASN A 214 -21.57 12.05 -10.51
CA ASN A 214 -21.15 13.03 -11.50
C ASN A 214 -21.47 14.44 -11.03
N GLU A 215 -20.56 15.39 -11.21
CA GLU A 215 -20.77 16.81 -10.92
C GLU A 215 -20.34 17.69 -12.11
N GLY A 216 -20.83 18.94 -12.16
CA GLY A 216 -20.44 19.88 -13.21
C GLY A 216 -18.97 20.31 -13.07
N ARG A 217 -18.19 20.18 -14.14
CA ARG A 217 -16.76 20.56 -14.15
C ARG A 217 -16.61 22.04 -14.43
N HIS A 218 -16.78 22.89 -13.42
CA HIS A 218 -16.71 24.36 -13.54
C HIS A 218 -17.62 24.96 -14.64
N SER A 219 -18.58 24.17 -15.13
CA SER A 219 -19.44 24.47 -16.28
C SER A 219 -20.84 23.92 -16.06
N ARG A 220 -21.83 24.61 -16.64
CA ARG A 220 -23.21 24.16 -16.66
C ARG A 220 -23.45 23.07 -17.71
N THR A 221 -22.51 22.80 -18.62
CA THR A 221 -22.71 21.90 -19.76
C THR A 221 -22.03 20.55 -19.61
N PHE A 222 -20.85 20.50 -18.98
CA PHE A 222 -20.03 19.29 -18.87
C PHE A 222 -20.04 18.73 -17.46
N SER A 223 -20.13 17.40 -17.35
CA SER A 223 -20.00 16.68 -16.09
C SER A 223 -18.77 15.78 -16.10
N TRP A 224 -18.30 15.41 -14.92
CA TRP A 224 -17.26 14.39 -14.74
C TRP A 224 -17.60 13.52 -13.55
N THR A 225 -17.08 12.28 -13.53
CA THR A 225 -17.16 11.43 -12.35
C THR A 225 -16.28 12.03 -11.26
N LYS A 226 -16.86 12.37 -10.11
CA LYS A 226 -16.14 12.98 -8.98
C LYS A 226 -15.81 11.97 -7.89
N SER A 227 -16.64 10.94 -7.77
CA SER A 227 -16.43 9.88 -6.77
C SER A 227 -17.14 8.60 -7.15
N VAL A 228 -16.57 7.48 -6.69
CA VAL A 228 -17.11 6.13 -6.90
C VAL A 228 -17.40 5.49 -5.55
N PHE A 229 -18.54 4.82 -5.42
CA PHE A 229 -18.95 4.13 -4.21
C PHE A 229 -19.17 2.65 -4.51
N LEU A 230 -18.50 1.77 -3.77
CA LEU A 230 -18.73 0.33 -3.79
C LEU A 230 -19.45 -0.08 -2.50
N HIS A 231 -20.58 -0.74 -2.65
CA HIS A 231 -21.28 -1.43 -1.57
C HIS A 231 -21.11 -2.93 -1.76
N TYR A 232 -20.52 -3.59 -0.76
CA TYR A 232 -20.23 -5.02 -0.77
C TYR A 232 -20.22 -5.55 0.66
N ASN A 233 -20.97 -6.63 0.95
CA ASN A 233 -20.99 -7.30 2.25
C ASN A 233 -21.22 -6.34 3.45
N GLY A 234 -22.14 -5.37 3.30
CA GLY A 234 -22.43 -4.35 4.32
C GLY A 234 -21.32 -3.29 4.52
N ILE A 235 -20.29 -3.29 3.66
CA ILE A 235 -19.19 -2.33 3.66
C ILE A 235 -19.43 -1.32 2.53
N GLU A 236 -19.32 -0.04 2.85
CA GLU A 236 -19.26 1.04 1.87
C GLU A 236 -17.80 1.50 1.71
N VAL A 237 -17.28 1.43 0.50
CA VAL A 237 -15.99 2.03 0.11
C VAL A 237 -16.27 3.23 -0.77
N ALA A 238 -15.80 4.42 -0.38
CA ALA A 238 -15.89 5.63 -1.17
C ALA A 238 -14.51 6.05 -1.68
N LEU A 239 -14.36 6.09 -3.01
CA LEU A 239 -13.19 6.55 -3.73
C LEU A 239 -13.43 8.00 -4.16
N LEU A 240 -12.60 8.91 -3.65
CA LEU A 240 -12.78 10.35 -3.81
C LEU A 240 -11.62 10.96 -4.60
N GLN A 241 -11.79 12.20 -5.03
CA GLN A 241 -10.71 12.96 -5.66
C GLN A 241 -9.46 13.08 -4.76
N ASN A 242 -8.31 13.16 -5.41
CA ASN A 242 -6.96 13.13 -4.82
C ASN A 242 -6.66 11.82 -4.09
N LEU A 243 -7.12 10.69 -4.67
CA LEU A 243 -6.89 9.32 -4.17
C LEU A 243 -7.34 9.08 -2.72
N ARG A 244 -8.25 9.90 -2.18
CA ARG A 244 -8.73 9.74 -0.80
C ARG A 244 -9.75 8.62 -0.74
N VAL A 245 -9.53 7.66 0.17
CA VAL A 245 -10.40 6.51 0.38
C VAL A 245 -11.07 6.58 1.74
N LYS A 246 -12.40 6.37 1.76
CA LYS A 246 -13.15 6.13 2.99
C LYS A 246 -13.73 4.72 3.00
N VAL A 247 -13.73 4.09 4.16
CA VAL A 247 -14.42 2.82 4.43
C VAL A 247 -15.41 3.07 5.57
N ASN A 248 -16.70 2.82 5.33
CA ASN A 248 -17.80 3.09 6.26
C ASN A 248 -17.75 4.52 6.83
N GLY A 249 -17.47 5.51 5.97
CA GLY A 249 -17.39 6.92 6.33
C GLY A 249 -16.06 7.39 6.96
N ALA A 250 -15.19 6.48 7.42
CA ALA A 250 -13.89 6.80 8.00
C ALA A 250 -12.79 6.84 6.92
N LEU A 251 -11.94 7.87 6.95
CA LEU A 251 -10.76 7.94 6.08
C LEU A 251 -9.75 6.86 6.48
N VAL A 252 -9.20 6.13 5.50
CA VAL A 252 -8.23 5.05 5.75
C VAL A 252 -6.90 5.32 5.07
N SER A 253 -5.82 4.81 5.65
CA SER A 253 -4.50 4.74 5.00
C SER A 253 -4.41 3.48 4.14
N LEU A 254 -3.72 3.58 3.00
CA LEU A 254 -3.46 2.44 2.10
C LEU A 254 -2.04 1.88 2.30
N PRO A 255 -1.81 0.58 2.11
CA PRO A 255 -2.81 -0.44 1.77
C PRO A 255 -3.77 -0.76 2.94
N TYR A 256 -5.02 -1.04 2.62
CA TYR A 256 -6.07 -1.38 3.58
C TYR A 256 -6.54 -2.82 3.36
N TYR A 257 -6.60 -3.60 4.44
CA TYR A 257 -7.01 -5.00 4.44
C TYR A 257 -8.10 -5.22 5.49
N LYS A 258 -9.17 -5.94 5.12
CA LYS A 258 -10.20 -6.36 6.07
C LYS A 258 -10.59 -7.81 5.84
N GLN A 259 -10.34 -8.65 6.85
CA GLN A 259 -10.80 -10.05 6.97
C GLN A 259 -10.64 -10.89 5.69
N SER A 260 -9.56 -10.68 4.92
CA SER A 260 -9.29 -11.36 3.64
C SER A 260 -10.38 -11.22 2.57
N ASP A 261 -11.33 -10.29 2.75
CA ASP A 261 -12.51 -10.13 1.89
C ASP A 261 -12.57 -8.76 1.19
N LEU A 262 -11.75 -7.80 1.65
CA LEU A 262 -11.57 -6.50 1.03
C LEU A 262 -10.10 -6.09 1.06
N TYR A 263 -9.56 -5.79 -0.10
CA TYR A 263 -8.20 -5.29 -0.29
C TYR A 263 -8.22 -3.98 -1.08
N ILE A 264 -7.60 -2.94 -0.53
CA ILE A 264 -7.46 -1.65 -1.20
C ILE A 264 -5.99 -1.27 -1.23
N ALA A 265 -5.48 -0.95 -2.40
CA ALA A 265 -4.09 -0.57 -2.59
C ALA A 265 -3.93 0.55 -3.61
N GLU A 266 -2.85 1.31 -3.45
CA GLU A 266 -2.38 2.24 -4.48
C GLU A 266 -1.37 1.53 -5.37
N ASN A 267 -1.49 1.75 -6.67
CA ASN A 267 -0.51 1.33 -7.66
C ASN A 267 -0.19 2.53 -8.57
N GLY A 268 0.87 3.26 -8.24
CA GLY A 268 1.23 4.51 -8.92
C GLY A 268 0.15 5.58 -8.70
N TYR A 269 -0.53 5.98 -9.77
CA TYR A 269 -1.58 6.99 -9.75
C TYR A 269 -3.00 6.41 -9.66
N LEU A 270 -3.13 5.11 -9.40
CA LEU A 270 -4.41 4.42 -9.34
C LEU A 270 -4.66 3.86 -7.94
N THR A 271 -5.89 4.01 -7.44
CA THR A 271 -6.42 3.24 -6.32
C THR A 271 -7.20 2.04 -6.86
N THR A 272 -6.87 0.84 -6.40
CA THR A 272 -7.59 -0.40 -6.73
C THR A 272 -8.27 -0.96 -5.49
N VAL A 273 -9.58 -1.20 -5.58
CA VAL A 273 -10.37 -1.96 -4.60
C VAL A 273 -10.62 -3.34 -5.17
N THR A 274 -10.26 -4.39 -4.44
CA THR A 274 -10.54 -5.80 -4.79
C THR A 274 -11.37 -6.44 -3.68
N THR A 275 -12.50 -7.03 -4.06
CA THR A 275 -13.40 -7.77 -3.15
C THR A 275 -13.12 -9.27 -3.18
N GLY A 276 -13.54 -10.00 -2.14
CA GLY A 276 -13.46 -11.47 -2.10
C GLY A 276 -14.30 -12.16 -3.18
N ILE A 277 -15.35 -11.50 -3.66
CA ILE A 277 -16.13 -11.95 -4.84
C ILE A 277 -15.47 -11.58 -6.18
N GLY A 278 -14.23 -11.11 -6.20
CA GLY A 278 -13.48 -10.84 -7.44
C GLY A 278 -13.92 -9.59 -8.22
N VAL A 279 -14.87 -8.81 -7.70
CA VAL A 279 -15.20 -7.48 -8.26
C VAL A 279 -14.07 -6.52 -7.93
N GLN A 280 -13.60 -5.80 -8.95
CA GLN A 280 -12.54 -4.79 -8.81
C GLN A 280 -13.03 -3.41 -9.27
N VAL A 281 -12.61 -2.38 -8.55
CA VAL A 281 -12.85 -0.97 -8.91
C VAL A 281 -11.52 -0.24 -8.92
N ILE A 282 -11.17 0.35 -10.05
CA ILE A 282 -9.96 1.14 -10.29
C ILE A 282 -10.39 2.60 -10.42
N TRP A 283 -9.63 3.50 -9.78
CA TRP A 283 -9.90 4.94 -9.73
C TRP A 283 -8.60 5.73 -9.84
N ASP A 284 -8.57 6.76 -10.66
CA ASP A 284 -7.37 7.61 -10.88
C ASP A 284 -7.25 8.79 -9.92
N GLY A 285 -8.25 9.03 -9.08
CA GLY A 285 -8.25 10.21 -8.20
C GLY A 285 -8.78 11.49 -8.84
N ASP A 286 -9.24 11.46 -10.09
CA ASP A 286 -9.75 12.62 -10.82
C ASP A 286 -11.10 12.36 -11.48
N SER A 287 -11.14 11.53 -12.52
CA SER A 287 -12.35 11.29 -13.32
C SER A 287 -12.45 9.91 -13.99
N TYR A 288 -11.35 9.17 -14.09
CA TYR A 288 -11.33 7.83 -14.68
C TYR A 288 -11.71 6.77 -13.66
N THR A 289 -12.70 5.94 -13.98
CA THR A 289 -12.94 4.69 -13.27
C THR A 289 -13.10 3.51 -14.21
N GLU A 290 -12.57 2.38 -13.80
CA GLU A 290 -12.69 1.09 -14.48
C GLU A 290 -13.17 0.04 -13.49
N VAL A 291 -14.13 -0.78 -13.90
CA VAL A 291 -14.69 -1.85 -13.08
C VAL A 291 -14.54 -3.18 -13.79
N HIS A 292 -14.05 -4.17 -13.05
CA HIS A 292 -14.00 -5.56 -13.51
C HIS A 292 -15.00 -6.40 -12.73
N VAL A 293 -15.85 -7.12 -13.46
CA VAL A 293 -16.84 -8.02 -12.89
C VAL A 293 -16.60 -9.44 -13.40
N PRO A 294 -16.48 -10.45 -12.52
CA PRO A 294 -16.26 -11.83 -12.96
C PRO A 294 -17.40 -12.38 -13.83
N LYS A 295 -17.05 -13.22 -14.81
CA LYS A 295 -17.96 -13.75 -15.83
C LYS A 295 -19.14 -14.55 -15.25
N ARG A 296 -19.06 -15.08 -14.03
CA ARG A 296 -20.24 -15.65 -13.33
C ARG A 296 -21.41 -14.69 -13.13
N TYR A 297 -21.19 -13.38 -13.26
CA TYR A 297 -22.23 -12.34 -13.26
C TYR A 297 -22.77 -12.01 -14.66
N GLN A 298 -22.34 -12.71 -15.71
CA GLN A 298 -22.94 -12.61 -17.05
C GLN A 298 -24.46 -12.81 -16.95
N ASN A 299 -25.22 -11.96 -17.64
CA ASN A 299 -26.68 -11.84 -17.58
C ASN A 299 -27.28 -11.46 -16.21
N LYS A 300 -26.47 -11.06 -15.24
CA LYS A 300 -26.93 -10.73 -13.87
C LYS A 300 -26.66 -9.28 -13.49
N THR A 301 -25.95 -8.54 -14.34
CA THR A 301 -25.63 -7.14 -14.05
C THR A 301 -26.72 -6.19 -14.58
N CYS A 302 -26.80 -5.01 -14.00
CA CYS A 302 -27.54 -3.89 -14.58
C CYS A 302 -26.95 -2.54 -14.12
N GLY A 303 -27.30 -1.46 -14.81
CA GLY A 303 -26.73 -0.13 -14.59
C GLY A 303 -26.13 0.44 -15.88
N PHE A 304 -25.35 1.52 -15.74
CA PHE A 304 -24.62 2.13 -16.86
C PHE A 304 -23.69 1.16 -17.59
N CYS A 305 -23.17 0.14 -16.91
CA CYS A 305 -22.31 -0.87 -17.50
C CYS A 305 -23.04 -1.95 -18.31
N GLY A 306 -24.37 -1.85 -18.46
CA GLY A 306 -25.16 -2.81 -19.23
C GLY A 306 -25.50 -4.07 -18.46
N ASN A 307 -25.91 -5.11 -19.18
CA ASN A 307 -26.39 -6.37 -18.60
C ASN A 307 -25.34 -7.51 -18.63
N PHE A 308 -24.23 -7.30 -19.36
CA PHE A 308 -23.10 -8.22 -19.50
C PHE A 308 -23.52 -9.56 -20.11
N ASN A 309 -24.21 -9.54 -21.25
CA ASN A 309 -24.67 -10.75 -21.96
C ASN A 309 -23.87 -11.04 -23.24
N GLY A 310 -23.03 -10.10 -23.69
CA GLY A 310 -22.28 -10.15 -24.94
C GLY A 310 -22.95 -9.45 -26.12
N ASP A 311 -24.10 -8.81 -25.93
CA ASP A 311 -24.88 -8.10 -26.94
C ASP A 311 -24.95 -6.59 -26.61
N PRO A 312 -24.19 -5.74 -27.33
CA PRO A 312 -24.21 -4.30 -27.07
C PRO A 312 -25.54 -3.63 -27.46
N ASP A 313 -26.45 -4.28 -28.20
CA ASP A 313 -27.69 -3.64 -28.66
C ASP A 313 -28.77 -3.56 -27.56
N ASP A 314 -28.68 -4.40 -26.53
CA ASP A 314 -29.63 -4.42 -25.42
C ASP A 314 -29.08 -3.86 -24.09
N ASP A 315 -27.89 -3.25 -24.12
CA ASP A 315 -27.24 -2.64 -22.97
C ASP A 315 -28.01 -1.46 -22.36
N PHE A 316 -28.90 -0.83 -23.15
CA PHE A 316 -29.78 0.24 -22.67
C PHE A 316 -31.08 -0.29 -22.06
N LYS A 317 -31.04 -1.51 -21.51
CA LYS A 317 -32.13 -2.09 -20.74
C LYS A 317 -32.30 -1.38 -19.41
N THR A 318 -33.52 -0.93 -19.13
CA THR A 318 -33.88 -0.24 -17.88
C THR A 318 -34.37 -1.22 -16.81
N PRO A 319 -34.50 -0.80 -15.53
CA PRO A 319 -34.92 -1.68 -14.44
C PRO A 319 -36.30 -2.34 -14.61
N ASP A 320 -37.18 -1.75 -15.40
CA ASP A 320 -38.49 -2.28 -15.81
C ASP A 320 -38.39 -3.33 -16.94
N GLY A 321 -37.19 -3.55 -17.49
CA GLY A 321 -36.91 -4.55 -18.51
C GLY A 321 -37.01 -4.04 -19.94
N GLU A 322 -37.38 -2.78 -20.17
CA GLU A 322 -37.47 -2.19 -21.50
C GLU A 322 -36.09 -1.78 -22.04
N VAL A 323 -35.85 -1.96 -23.33
CA VAL A 323 -34.63 -1.46 -23.99
C VAL A 323 -34.92 -0.08 -24.57
N LYS A 324 -34.19 0.94 -24.13
CA LYS A 324 -34.36 2.31 -24.60
C LYS A 324 -33.40 2.63 -25.75
N VAL A 325 -33.88 3.42 -26.71
CA VAL A 325 -33.02 4.00 -27.77
C VAL A 325 -32.31 5.25 -27.26
N SER A 326 -32.98 6.04 -26.41
CA SER A 326 -32.46 7.29 -25.86
C SER A 326 -31.52 7.02 -24.68
N THR A 327 -30.25 7.42 -24.83
CA THR A 327 -29.26 7.39 -23.74
C THR A 327 -29.75 8.13 -22.50
N ARG A 328 -30.47 9.24 -22.68
CA ARG A 328 -30.98 10.06 -21.58
C ARG A 328 -32.07 9.33 -20.79
N GLU A 329 -33.00 8.68 -21.49
CA GLU A 329 -34.07 7.91 -20.84
C GLU A 329 -33.50 6.73 -20.07
N PHE A 330 -32.60 5.97 -20.70
CA PHE A 330 -31.85 4.90 -20.07
C PHE A 330 -31.11 5.37 -18.81
N ALA A 331 -30.28 6.40 -18.93
CA ALA A 331 -29.43 6.84 -17.83
C ALA A 331 -30.24 7.44 -16.67
N ASN A 332 -31.36 8.12 -16.97
CA ASN A 332 -32.25 8.65 -15.95
C ASN A 332 -32.98 7.54 -15.17
N ALA A 333 -33.23 6.37 -15.77
CA ALA A 333 -33.82 5.23 -15.07
C ALA A 333 -32.91 4.67 -13.95
N TYR A 334 -31.59 4.93 -14.03
CA TYR A 334 -30.60 4.52 -13.03
C TYR A 334 -30.18 5.64 -12.07
N LYS A 335 -30.86 6.80 -12.12
CA LYS A 335 -30.65 7.92 -11.19
C LYS A 335 -30.98 7.49 -9.75
N GLN A 336 -30.15 7.89 -8.79
CA GLN A 336 -30.32 7.61 -7.37
C GLN A 336 -30.70 8.89 -6.62
N ASP A 337 -31.66 8.77 -5.70
CA ASP A 337 -32.03 9.85 -4.80
C ASP A 337 -31.02 9.94 -3.64
N GLU A 338 -30.57 11.15 -3.31
CA GLU A 338 -29.67 11.38 -2.18
C GLU A 338 -30.51 11.65 -0.93
N THR A 339 -30.40 10.80 0.10
CA THR A 339 -31.00 11.09 1.41
C THR A 339 -29.98 11.78 2.31
N VAL A 340 -30.26 13.03 2.68
CA VAL A 340 -29.48 13.79 3.66
C VAL A 340 -30.15 13.63 5.01
N VAL A 341 -29.49 12.93 5.94
CA VAL A 341 -29.93 12.86 7.34
C VAL A 341 -29.35 14.06 8.10
N LEU A 342 -30.22 14.90 8.64
CA LEU A 342 -29.83 15.98 9.54
C LEU A 342 -30.10 15.53 10.99
N LEU A 343 -29.05 15.49 11.80
CA LEU A 343 -29.15 15.23 13.23
C LEU A 343 -29.11 16.57 13.97
N GLY A 344 -30.11 16.83 14.79
CA GLY A 344 -30.22 18.09 15.52
C GLY A 344 -31.04 17.93 16.79
N SER A 345 -30.69 18.71 17.80
CA SER A 345 -31.34 18.69 19.12
C SER A 345 -32.66 19.47 19.12
N ASN A 346 -32.94 20.29 18.10
CA ASN A 346 -34.15 21.11 17.97
C ASN A 346 -34.62 21.23 16.51
N VAL A 347 -35.94 21.22 16.29
CA VAL A 347 -36.59 21.35 14.97
C VAL A 347 -36.19 22.65 14.24
N LYS A 348 -35.97 23.76 14.95
CA LYS A 348 -35.64 25.06 14.32
C LYS A 348 -34.24 25.10 13.68
N ASP A 349 -33.27 24.39 14.26
CA ASP A 349 -31.91 24.31 13.72
C ASP A 349 -31.86 23.43 12.47
N LEU A 350 -32.66 22.37 12.46
CA LEU A 350 -32.80 21.44 11.33
C LEU A 350 -33.44 22.11 10.10
N VAL A 351 -34.42 22.99 10.30
CA VAL A 351 -35.04 23.80 9.23
C VAL A 351 -34.02 24.77 8.63
N SER A 352 -33.17 25.37 9.46
CA SER A 352 -32.13 26.33 9.01
C SER A 352 -31.03 25.64 8.19
N ILE A 353 -30.60 24.44 8.59
CA ILE A 353 -29.62 23.62 7.85
C ILE A 353 -30.22 23.10 6.52
N GLY A 354 -31.49 22.68 6.54
CA GLY A 354 -32.22 22.27 5.33
C GLY A 354 -32.40 23.42 4.33
N GLN A 355 -32.66 24.64 4.82
CA GLN A 355 -32.73 25.85 4.00
C GLN A 355 -31.36 26.27 3.43
N ALA A 356 -30.28 26.17 4.21
CA ALA A 356 -28.92 26.48 3.74
C ALA A 356 -28.41 25.52 2.64
N ARG A 357 -28.82 24.24 2.68
CA ARG A 357 -28.50 23.27 1.61
C ARG A 357 -29.39 23.42 0.37
N THR A 358 -30.58 24.00 0.50
CA THR A 358 -31.48 24.28 -0.63
C THR A 358 -31.30 25.68 -1.21
N SER A 359 -30.62 26.60 -0.51
CA SER A 359 -30.41 27.99 -0.94
C SER A 359 -29.26 28.21 -1.92
N THR A 360 -28.45 27.20 -2.24
CA THR A 360 -27.42 27.31 -3.29
C THR A 360 -27.97 27.28 -4.73
N ASN A 361 -29.29 27.18 -4.91
CA ASN A 361 -29.94 27.18 -6.23
C ASN A 361 -31.23 28.02 -6.25
N ARG A 362 -31.12 29.31 -5.91
CA ARG A 362 -32.18 30.29 -6.22
C ARG A 362 -31.61 31.45 -7.01
N ASP A 363 -31.43 31.24 -8.31
CA ASP A 363 -31.56 32.31 -9.28
C ASP A 363 -32.61 31.90 -10.33
N LYS A 364 -33.66 32.71 -10.41
CA LYS A 364 -34.78 32.60 -11.36
C LYS A 364 -34.27 32.85 -12.78
N ALA A 365 -34.61 31.99 -13.73
CA ALA A 365 -34.83 32.38 -15.13
C ALA A 365 -35.75 31.38 -15.83
N THR A 366 -36.86 31.88 -16.35
CA THR A 366 -37.77 31.17 -17.24
C THR A 366 -37.04 30.88 -18.56
N ILE A 367 -36.47 29.69 -18.70
CA ILE A 367 -35.97 29.13 -19.97
C ILE A 367 -36.34 27.64 -19.97
N ASN A 368 -36.96 27.18 -21.05
CA ASN A 368 -37.22 25.76 -21.33
C ASN A 368 -35.89 25.01 -21.46
N ASP A 369 -35.24 24.67 -20.34
CA ASP A 369 -34.13 23.74 -20.33
C ASP A 369 -34.32 22.66 -19.26
N SER A 370 -34.12 21.44 -19.71
CA SER A 370 -34.63 20.20 -19.15
C SER A 370 -33.66 19.59 -18.12
N THR A 371 -33.02 20.43 -17.31
CA THR A 371 -32.10 20.00 -16.24
C THR A 371 -32.86 19.67 -14.96
N GLU A 372 -33.39 18.45 -14.87
CA GLU A 372 -33.96 17.91 -13.62
C GLU A 372 -32.87 17.78 -12.54
N CYS A 373 -32.95 18.62 -11.51
CA CYS A 373 -32.17 18.51 -10.28
C CYS A 373 -32.18 17.08 -9.71
N CYS A 374 -31.11 16.65 -9.06
CA CYS A 374 -31.13 15.44 -8.24
C CYS A 374 -32.15 15.65 -7.11
N LYS A 375 -33.08 14.71 -6.92
CA LYS A 375 -34.00 14.78 -5.79
C LYS A 375 -33.18 14.50 -4.53
N ILE A 376 -33.05 15.51 -3.68
CA ILE A 376 -32.43 15.37 -2.36
C ILE A 376 -33.57 15.19 -1.36
N LYS A 377 -33.65 14.02 -0.74
CA LYS A 377 -34.60 13.74 0.34
C LYS A 377 -33.94 14.14 1.65
N ILE A 378 -34.51 15.10 2.37
CA ILE A 378 -33.98 15.50 3.69
C ILE A 378 -34.77 14.73 4.76
N THR A 379 -34.07 13.98 5.60
CA THR A 379 -34.65 13.29 6.76
C THR A 379 -34.06 13.89 8.03
N ALA A 380 -34.90 14.49 8.86
CA ALA A 380 -34.46 15.07 10.12
C ALA A 380 -34.78 14.11 11.27
N ILE A 381 -33.79 13.77 12.11
CA ILE A 381 -33.99 12.98 13.34
C ILE A 381 -33.79 13.92 14.53
N VAL A 382 -34.86 14.12 15.30
CA VAL A 382 -34.86 14.92 16.52
C VAL A 382 -34.81 13.98 17.71
N ASN A 383 -33.74 14.05 18.51
CA ASN A 383 -33.70 13.35 19.79
C ASN A 383 -34.60 14.08 20.79
N ALA A 384 -35.82 13.60 20.97
CA ALA A 384 -36.74 14.07 22.00
C ALA A 384 -36.32 13.54 23.39
N ASN A 385 -35.17 13.97 23.88
CA ASN A 385 -34.76 13.83 25.28
C ASN A 385 -34.30 15.18 25.81
N TYR A 386 -35.23 16.12 25.89
CA TYR A 386 -35.07 17.33 26.69
C TYR A 386 -36.21 17.36 27.70
N ARG A 387 -35.97 16.79 28.89
CA ARG A 387 -36.80 17.06 30.06
C ARG A 387 -36.57 18.52 30.42
N GLY A 388 -37.63 19.31 30.35
CA GLY A 388 -37.62 20.67 30.85
C GLY A 388 -37.27 20.70 32.34
N THR A 389 -36.47 21.70 32.70
CA THR A 389 -36.41 22.28 34.04
C THR A 389 -36.55 23.77 33.88
#